data_AF-A0A6A7BZW7-F1
#
_entry.id   AF-A0A6A7BZW7-F1
#
_cell.length_a   1.000
_cell.length_b   1.000
_cell.length_c   1.000
_cell.angle_alpha   90.00
_cell.angle_beta   90.00
_cell.angle_gamma   90.00
#
_symmetry.space_group_name_H-M   'P 1'
#
loop_
_entity.id
_entity.type
_entity.pdbx_description
1 polymer ?
#
loop_
_entity_poly.entity_id
_entity_poly.type
_entity_poly.pdbx_seq_one_letter_code
_entity_poly.pdbx_strand_id
1 'polypeptide(L)'
;MFYSMYLQSVCQRRQWPDPLYEPYRYRSHYYCKVRVNNREYCTDVPYKTEALAKEGAAMNAYMICRNFSHNDGMFPGQRPGHRSATGVVQGLPVAIGTGRR
;
A
#
# COMPACT_ATOMS: atom_id res chain seq x y z
N MET A 1 1.46 18.82 9.06
CA MET A 1 2.84 18.42 8.81
C MET A 1 3.28 17.33 9.78
N PHE A 2 2.47 16.30 9.95
CA PHE A 2 2.74 15.20 10.91
C PHE A 2 2.66 13.83 10.24
N TYR A 3 1.81 13.68 9.23
CA TYR A 3 1.59 12.39 8.57
C TYR A 3 2.78 11.91 7.75
N SER A 4 3.58 12.84 7.22
CA SER A 4 4.84 12.51 6.54
C SER A 4 5.83 11.79 7.46
N MET A 5 6.00 12.27 8.70
CA MET A 5 6.84 11.61 9.70
C MET A 5 6.28 10.25 10.15
N TYR A 6 4.96 10.17 10.35
CA TYR A 6 4.34 8.89 10.72
C TYR A 6 4.49 7.83 9.62
N LEU A 7 4.32 8.23 8.36
CA LEU A 7 4.51 7.35 7.22
C LEU A 7 5.97 6.88 7.13
N GLN A 8 6.93 7.79 7.32
CA GLN A 8 8.35 7.47 7.36
C GLN A 8 8.68 6.47 8.49
N SER A 9 8.11 6.65 9.69
CA SER A 9 8.29 5.71 10.80
C SER A 9 7.77 4.30 10.47
N VAL A 10 6.63 4.20 9.79
CA VAL A 10 6.09 2.92 9.32
C VAL A 10 7.02 2.27 8.29
N CYS A 11 7.56 3.05 7.36
CA CYS A 11 8.49 2.55 6.35
C CYS A 11 9.77 2.02 7.00
N GLN A 12 10.36 2.77 7.95
CA GLN A 12 11.55 2.37 8.69
C GLN A 12 11.35 1.07 9.48
N ARG A 13 10.24 0.96 10.24
CA ARG A 13 9.94 -0.25 11.03
C ARG A 13 9.72 -1.49 10.16
N ARG A 14 9.27 -1.31 8.92
CA ARG A 14 8.98 -2.40 7.97
C ARG A 14 10.09 -2.60 6.94
N GLN A 15 11.21 -1.87 7.06
CA GLN A 15 12.31 -1.85 6.09
C GLN A 15 11.85 -1.59 4.65
N TRP A 16 10.78 -0.80 4.50
CA TRP A 16 10.32 -0.35 3.19
C TRP A 16 11.16 0.85 2.73
N PRO A 17 11.31 1.05 1.40
CA PRO A 17 11.94 2.25 0.86
C PRO A 17 11.24 3.53 1.35
N ASP A 18 12.00 4.62 1.42
CA ASP A 18 11.45 5.90 1.83
C ASP A 18 10.28 6.34 0.94
N PRO A 19 9.24 6.96 1.53
CA PRO A 19 8.07 7.41 0.79
C PRO A 19 8.46 8.53 -0.19
N LEU A 20 8.20 8.31 -1.48
CA LEU A 20 8.46 9.28 -2.53
C LEU A 20 7.23 10.15 -2.74
N TYR A 21 7.40 11.47 -2.63
CA TYR A 21 6.32 12.44 -2.82
C TYR A 21 6.50 13.19 -4.14
N GLU A 22 5.48 13.13 -4.98
CA GLU A 22 5.40 13.83 -6.26
C GLU A 22 4.20 14.78 -6.20
N PRO A 23 4.39 16.02 -5.68
CA PRO A 23 3.37 17.05 -5.80
C PRO A 23 3.22 17.44 -7.27
N TYR A 24 2.00 17.63 -7.72
CA TYR A 24 1.70 18.09 -9.06
C TYR A 24 0.54 19.08 -9.02
N ARG A 25 0.58 20.06 -9.92
CA ARG A 25 -0.48 21.05 -10.05
C ARG A 25 -1.36 20.67 -11.23
N TYR A 26 -2.66 20.70 -11.02
CA TYR A 26 -3.64 20.55 -12.10
C TYR A 26 -4.61 21.73 -12.06
N ARG A 27 -4.64 22.49 -13.16
CA ARG A 27 -5.36 23.78 -13.27
C ARG A 27 -4.90 24.78 -12.18
N SER A 28 -5.77 25.08 -11.22
CA SER A 28 -5.52 25.99 -10.10
C SER A 28 -5.43 25.29 -8.74
N HIS A 29 -5.45 23.94 -8.73
CA HIS A 29 -5.38 23.15 -7.51
C HIS A 29 -4.10 22.33 -7.47
N TYR A 30 -3.69 22.02 -6.26
CA TYR A 30 -2.53 21.20 -5.97
C TYR A 30 -2.97 19.81 -5.55
N TYR A 31 -2.23 18.84 -6.03
CA TYR A 31 -2.41 17.42 -5.77
C TYR A 31 -1.05 16.83 -5.41
N CYS A 32 -1.05 15.66 -4.79
CA CYS A 32 0.18 14.95 -4.49
C CYS A 32 -0.02 13.46 -4.67
N LYS A 33 0.98 12.82 -5.28
CA LYS A 33 1.12 11.37 -5.30
C LYS A 33 2.20 10.99 -4.30
N VAL A 34 1.95 9.96 -3.51
CA VAL A 34 2.96 9.36 -2.65
C VAL A 34 3.11 7.89 -3.01
N ARG A 35 4.35 7.46 -3.24
CA ARG A 35 4.69 6.06 -3.52
C ARG A 35 5.32 5.43 -2.29
N VAL A 36 4.70 4.36 -1.80
CA VAL A 36 5.17 3.60 -0.63
C VAL A 36 5.11 2.13 -0.99
N ASN A 37 6.26 1.45 -0.88
CA ASN A 37 6.34 0.01 -1.09
C ASN A 37 5.67 -0.46 -2.40
N ASN A 38 6.04 0.17 -3.51
CA ASN A 38 5.51 -0.09 -4.85
C ASN A 38 3.99 0.13 -5.05
N ARG A 39 3.33 0.81 -4.11
CA ARG A 39 1.95 1.29 -4.23
C ARG A 39 1.93 2.81 -4.29
N GLU A 40 1.12 3.34 -5.19
CA GLU A 40 0.91 4.78 -5.33
C GLU A 40 -0.42 5.19 -4.73
N TYR A 41 -0.40 6.29 -3.98
CA TYR A 41 -1.56 6.90 -3.37
C TYR A 41 -1.64 8.34 -3.83
N CYS A 42 -2.76 8.72 -4.42
CA CYS A 42 -3.05 10.09 -4.82
C CYS A 42 -4.03 10.75 -3.86
N THR A 43 -3.94 12.07 -3.76
CA THR A 43 -5.02 12.88 -3.21
C THR A 43 -6.13 13.04 -4.22
N ASP A 44 -7.36 12.65 -3.86
CA ASP A 44 -8.55 12.86 -4.70
C ASP A 44 -9.16 14.27 -4.49
N VAL A 45 -8.80 14.93 -3.40
CA VAL A 45 -9.30 16.26 -3.03
C VAL A 45 -8.40 17.35 -3.62
N PRO A 46 -8.96 18.40 -4.24
CA PRO A 46 -8.20 19.56 -4.68
C PRO A 46 -7.70 20.38 -3.47
N TYR A 47 -6.39 20.62 -3.38
CA TYR A 47 -5.82 21.46 -2.33
C TYR A 47 -5.39 22.84 -2.83
N LYS A 48 -5.35 23.81 -1.90
CA LYS A 48 -4.95 25.19 -2.17
C LYS A 48 -3.43 25.39 -2.23
N THR A 49 -2.65 24.51 -1.59
CA THR A 49 -1.19 24.57 -1.56
C THR A 49 -0.57 23.17 -1.67
N GLU A 50 0.66 23.09 -2.17
CA GLU A 50 1.43 21.84 -2.26
C GLU A 50 1.66 21.19 -0.90
N ALA A 51 1.92 22.01 0.13
CA ALA A 51 2.11 21.54 1.50
C ALA A 51 0.86 20.80 2.03
N LEU A 52 -0.34 21.32 1.76
CA LEU A 52 -1.59 20.67 2.15
C LEU A 52 -1.83 19.39 1.34
N ALA A 53 -1.55 19.41 0.03
CA ALA A 53 -1.67 18.23 -0.81
C ALA A 53 -0.74 17.09 -0.36
N LYS A 54 0.51 17.42 -0.01
CA LYS A 54 1.48 16.45 0.50
C LYS A 54 1.02 15.81 1.81
N GLU A 55 0.43 16.59 2.70
CA GLU A 55 -0.12 16.08 3.96
C GLU A 55 -1.36 15.22 3.77
N GLY A 56 -2.26 15.58 2.85
CA GLY A 56 -3.40 14.75 2.47
C GLY A 56 -2.97 13.40 1.88
N ALA A 57 -1.97 13.41 0.98
CA ALA A 57 -1.40 12.20 0.41
C ALA A 57 -0.77 11.32 1.51
N ALA A 58 0.00 11.94 2.41
CA ALA A 58 0.63 11.24 3.52
C ALA A 58 -0.40 10.64 4.50
N MET A 59 -1.49 11.35 4.79
CA MET A 59 -2.58 10.85 5.63
C MET A 59 -3.25 9.63 5.02
N ASN A 60 -3.64 9.70 3.74
CA ASN A 60 -4.26 8.60 3.01
C ASN A 60 -3.34 7.38 2.99
N ALA A 61 -2.07 7.57 2.61
CA ALA A 61 -1.09 6.51 2.62
C ALA A 61 -0.87 5.94 4.03
N TYR A 62 -0.80 6.77 5.07
CA TYR A 62 -0.61 6.32 6.44
C TYR A 62 -1.77 5.49 6.95
N MET A 63 -3.02 5.91 6.72
CA MET A 63 -4.21 5.18 7.14
C MET A 63 -4.31 3.79 6.52
N ILE A 64 -3.83 3.64 5.29
CA ILE A 64 -3.77 2.33 4.61
C ILE A 64 -2.54 1.54 5.11
N CYS A 65 -1.35 2.16 5.11
CA CYS A 65 -0.08 1.52 5.46
C CYS A 65 -0.01 1.03 6.92
N ARG A 66 -0.69 1.70 7.85
CA ARG A 66 -0.79 1.23 9.24
C ARG A 66 -1.54 -0.09 9.37
N ASN A 67 -2.48 -0.37 8.47
CA ASN A 67 -3.33 -1.56 8.49
C ASN A 67 -2.79 -2.69 7.61
N PHE A 68 -1.78 -2.44 6.76
CA PHE A 68 -1.17 -3.52 6.00
C PHE A 68 -0.51 -4.55 6.90
N SER A 69 -0.82 -5.83 6.65
CA SER A 69 0.02 -6.92 7.11
C SER A 69 1.43 -6.72 6.55
N HIS A 70 2.46 -7.16 7.28
CA HIS A 70 3.86 -7.09 6.82
C HIS A 70 4.04 -7.67 5.40
N ASN A 71 3.15 -8.58 4.98
CA ASN A 71 3.14 -9.29 3.70
C ASN A 71 2.20 -8.73 2.61
N ASP A 72 1.46 -7.64 2.83
CA ASP A 72 0.55 -7.07 1.82
C ASP A 72 1.23 -6.14 0.80
N GLY A 73 2.54 -5.94 0.96
CA GLY A 73 3.39 -5.18 0.05
C GLY A 73 3.84 -5.92 -1.21
N MET A 74 3.77 -7.24 -1.21
CA MET A 74 4.11 -8.05 -2.38
C MET A 74 2.91 -8.07 -3.34
N PHE A 75 3.16 -7.78 -4.62
CA PHE A 75 2.19 -8.05 -5.69
C PHE A 75 1.59 -9.45 -5.49
N PRO A 76 0.29 -9.68 -5.80
CA PRO A 76 -0.27 -11.03 -5.86
C PRO A 76 0.47 -11.83 -6.93
N GLY A 77 1.54 -12.53 -6.51
CA GLY A 77 2.50 -13.24 -7.38
C GLY A 77 3.97 -13.16 -6.94
N GLN A 78 4.36 -12.21 -6.08
CA GLN A 78 5.74 -12.06 -5.58
C GLN A 78 6.01 -12.68 -4.20
N ARG A 79 5.00 -13.29 -3.58
CA ARG A 79 5.19 -14.05 -2.34
C ARG A 79 5.92 -15.36 -2.66
N PRO A 80 7.04 -15.68 -1.98
CA PRO A 80 7.56 -17.05 -1.97
C PRO A 80 6.45 -17.97 -1.41
N GLY A 81 5.81 -18.74 -2.30
CA GLY A 81 4.71 -19.65 -1.95
C GLY A 81 3.29 -19.20 -2.31
N HIS A 82 3.08 -18.01 -2.90
CA HIS A 82 1.75 -17.60 -3.37
C HIS A 82 1.75 -17.43 -4.89
N ARG A 83 1.58 -18.55 -5.59
CA ARG A 83 1.25 -18.57 -7.02
C ARG A 83 -0.12 -17.90 -7.18
N SER A 84 -0.19 -16.80 -7.92
CA SER A 84 -1.48 -16.22 -8.29
C SER A 84 -1.95 -16.79 -9.63
N ALA A 85 -3.27 -16.98 -9.71
CA ALA A 85 -4.15 -17.12 -10.87
C ALA A 85 -4.51 -18.51 -11.44
N THR A 86 -3.73 -19.59 -11.30
CA THR A 86 -4.13 -20.92 -11.87
C THR A 86 -3.71 -22.15 -11.05
N GLY A 87 -3.76 -22.12 -9.72
CA GLY A 87 -3.35 -23.32 -8.99
C GLY A 87 -3.62 -23.28 -7.51
N VAL A 88 -4.72 -23.93 -7.13
CA VAL A 88 -4.96 -24.66 -5.87
C VAL A 88 -4.51 -23.94 -4.59
N VAL A 89 -5.50 -23.41 -3.87
CA VAL A 89 -5.38 -23.05 -2.46
C VAL A 89 -4.94 -24.28 -1.66
N GLN A 90 -3.66 -24.32 -1.24
CA GLN A 90 -3.21 -25.28 -0.24
C GLN A 90 -3.40 -24.66 1.14
N GLY A 91 -4.55 -24.95 1.77
CA GLY A 91 -4.89 -24.34 3.05
C GLY A 91 -5.98 -25.00 3.89
N LEU A 92 -6.51 -26.18 3.51
CA LEU A 92 -7.32 -26.99 4.43
C LEU A 92 -6.88 -28.46 4.37
N PRO A 93 -6.58 -29.12 5.50
CA PRO A 93 -6.52 -30.57 5.54
C PRO A 93 -7.96 -31.08 5.45
N VAL A 94 -8.42 -31.39 4.24
CA VAL A 94 -9.59 -32.25 4.07
C VAL A 94 -9.09 -33.68 4.17
N ALA A 95 -9.52 -34.41 5.19
CA ALA A 95 -9.41 -35.85 5.21
C ALA A 95 -10.20 -36.36 4.00
N ILE A 96 -9.49 -36.84 2.98
CA ILE A 96 -10.08 -37.55 1.86
C ILE A 96 -10.74 -38.80 2.44
N GLY A 97 -12.06 -38.73 2.57
CA GLY A 97 -12.93 -39.88 2.73
C GLY A 97 -12.54 -40.90 1.67
N THR A 98 -12.21 -42.08 2.16
CA THR A 98 -11.98 -43.29 1.39
C THR A 98 -13.05 -43.41 0.31
N GLY A 99 -12.56 -43.51 -0.93
CA GLY A 99 -13.37 -43.63 -2.13
C GLY A 99 -14.42 -44.71 -1.98
N ARG A 100 -15.65 -44.31 -2.31
CA ARG A 100 -16.76 -45.18 -2.67
C ARG A 100 -16.26 -46.15 -3.75
N ARG A 101 -16.42 -47.44 -3.50
CA ARG A 101 -16.43 -48.49 -4.51
C ARG A 101 -17.76 -49.22 -4.42
#